data_AF-A0A9E3JUC9-F1
#
_entry.id   AF-A0A9E3JUC9-F1
#
_cell.length_a   1.000
_cell.length_b   1.000
_cell.length_c   1.000
_cell.angle_alpha   90.00
_cell.angle_beta   90.00
_cell.angle_gamma   90.00
#
_symmetry.space_group_name_H-M   'P 1'
#
loop_
_entity.id
_entity.type
_entity.pdbx_description
1 polymer ?
#
loop_
_entity_poly.entity_id
_entity_poly.type
_entity_poly.pdbx_seq_one_letter_code
_entity_poly.pdbx_strand_id
1 'polypeptide(L)'
;MQISEAESVVMDVLWQRSPLAAEEVVAALASRQDWQEATVKTLLNRLLNKGAIEADKDGRRYLYRPLLRREDWVLDESESLLARLFDGRVAPLVAHFSRHRKLSADDVAELRRLVAALDARDDGGANTDTRTDTRTGTHIDHPEAGDGQP
;
A
#
# COMPACT_ATOMS: atom_id res chain seq x y z
N MET A 1 4.26 9.91 0.73
CA MET A 1 4.79 11.15 0.09
C MET A 1 3.67 11.81 -0.71
N GLN A 2 3.48 13.14 -0.65
CA GLN A 2 2.34 13.79 -1.33
C GLN A 2 2.68 14.17 -2.78
N ILE A 3 2.01 13.52 -3.74
CA ILE A 3 2.07 13.83 -5.17
C ILE A 3 0.77 14.54 -5.56
N SER A 4 0.86 15.76 -6.07
CA SER A 4 -0.31 16.50 -6.55
C SER A 4 -0.85 15.90 -7.84
N GLU A 5 -2.11 16.22 -8.18
CA GLU A 5 -2.74 15.75 -9.41
C GLU A 5 -1.93 16.10 -10.67
N ALA A 6 -1.35 17.30 -10.75
CA ALA A 6 -0.51 17.67 -11.89
C ALA A 6 0.80 16.86 -11.95
N GLU A 7 1.39 16.55 -10.79
CA GLU A 7 2.59 15.74 -10.70
C GLU A 7 2.29 14.26 -10.99
N SER A 8 1.13 13.73 -10.58
CA SER A 8 0.75 12.34 -10.84
C SER A 8 0.57 12.09 -12.34
N VAL A 9 0.10 13.07 -13.11
CA VAL A 9 0.05 13.01 -14.58
C VAL A 9 1.44 12.82 -15.20
N VAL A 10 2.48 13.47 -14.65
CA VAL A 10 3.86 13.28 -15.09
C VAL A 10 4.39 11.91 -14.65
N MET A 11 4.09 11.50 -13.41
CA MET A 11 4.47 10.18 -12.89
C MET A 11 3.84 9.04 -13.70
N ASP A 12 2.59 9.18 -14.13
CA ASP A 12 1.91 8.20 -14.99
C ASP A 12 2.68 7.92 -16.29
N VAL A 13 3.25 8.97 -16.90
CA VAL A 13 4.11 8.82 -18.09
C VAL A 13 5.38 8.05 -17.73
N LEU A 14 6.05 8.43 -16.64
CA LEU A 14 7.32 7.83 -16.21
C LEU A 14 7.17 6.38 -15.73
N TRP A 15 6.03 6.02 -15.14
CA TRP A 15 5.70 4.64 -14.77
C TRP A 15 5.42 3.76 -15.98
N GLN A 16 4.82 4.32 -17.04
CA GLN A 16 4.58 3.58 -18.28
C GLN A 16 5.85 3.38 -19.09
N ARG A 17 6.68 4.43 -19.17
CA ARG A 17 7.94 4.44 -19.92
C ARG A 17 8.98 5.27 -19.18
N SER A 18 10.09 4.63 -18.83
CA SER A 18 11.27 5.29 -18.30
C SER A 18 12.54 4.52 -18.71
N PRO A 19 13.70 5.19 -18.75
CA PRO A 19 13.90 6.61 -18.48
C PRO A 19 13.48 7.50 -19.68
N LEU A 20 13.10 8.76 -19.43
CA LEU A 20 12.67 9.71 -20.48
C LEU A 20 13.29 11.10 -20.29
N ALA A 21 13.61 11.80 -21.38
CA ALA A 21 13.94 13.21 -21.35
C ALA A 21 12.69 14.08 -21.14
N ALA A 22 12.88 15.34 -20.70
CA ALA A 22 11.77 16.28 -20.49
C ALA A 22 10.92 16.49 -21.76
N GLU A 23 11.56 16.57 -22.93
CA GLU A 23 10.88 16.73 -24.24
C GLU A 23 10.00 15.51 -24.57
N GLU A 24 10.43 14.31 -24.21
CA GLU A 24 9.65 13.08 -24.42
C GLU A 24 8.44 13.03 -23.50
N VAL A 25 8.58 13.50 -22.26
CA VAL A 25 7.45 13.66 -21.33
C VAL A 25 6.44 14.68 -21.87
N VAL A 26 6.91 15.83 -22.39
CA VAL A 26 6.05 16.83 -23.05
C VAL A 26 5.31 16.20 -24.23
N ALA A 27 6.01 15.49 -25.10
CA ALA A 27 5.41 14.84 -26.27
C ALA A 27 4.36 13.80 -25.86
N ALA A 28 4.62 13.00 -24.81
CA ALA A 28 3.66 12.03 -24.29
C ALA A 28 2.40 12.67 -23.67
N LEU A 29 2.52 13.91 -23.17
CA LEU A 29 1.42 14.65 -22.56
C LEU A 29 0.66 15.54 -23.55
N ALA A 30 1.22 15.84 -24.73
CA ALA A 30 0.66 16.79 -25.69
C ALA A 30 -0.78 16.45 -26.14
N SER A 31 -1.17 15.17 -26.15
CA SER A 31 -2.53 14.76 -26.52
C SER A 31 -3.55 14.81 -25.36
N ARG A 32 -3.07 14.96 -24.13
CA ARG A 32 -3.90 14.91 -22.91
C ARG A 32 -3.90 16.23 -22.12
N GLN A 33 -2.86 17.03 -22.29
CA GLN A 33 -2.61 18.28 -21.56
C GLN A 33 -2.03 19.32 -22.52
N ASP A 34 -2.48 20.57 -22.41
CA ASP A 34 -1.94 21.70 -23.16
C ASP A 34 -0.79 22.40 -22.41
N TRP A 35 0.08 21.60 -21.80
CA TRP A 35 1.19 22.11 -20.98
C TRP A 35 2.39 22.46 -21.85
N GLN A 36 2.87 23.69 -21.67
CA GLN A 36 4.14 24.12 -22.24
C GLN A 36 5.32 23.40 -21.55
N GLU A 37 6.44 23.27 -22.25
CA GLU A 37 7.63 22.58 -21.76
C GLU A 37 8.12 23.10 -20.41
N ALA A 38 8.03 24.42 -20.17
CA ALA A 38 8.39 25.03 -18.90
C ALA A 38 7.55 24.49 -17.71
N THR A 39 6.27 24.20 -17.93
CA THR A 39 5.40 23.61 -16.92
C THR A 39 5.83 22.18 -16.60
N VAL A 40 6.10 21.36 -17.61
CA VAL A 40 6.58 19.98 -17.41
C VAL A 40 7.92 19.96 -16.68
N LYS A 41 8.86 20.83 -17.06
CA LYS A 41 10.15 20.98 -16.34
C LYS A 41 9.95 21.41 -14.89
N THR A 42 9.00 22.30 -14.61
CA THR A 42 8.66 22.70 -13.24
C THR A 42 8.13 21.51 -12.43
N LEU A 43 7.25 20.69 -13.01
CA LEU A 43 6.72 19.50 -12.35
C LEU A 43 7.79 18.44 -12.11
N LEU A 44 8.67 18.20 -13.09
CA LEU A 44 9.83 17.29 -12.93
C LEU A 44 10.76 17.77 -11.80
N ASN A 45 11.06 19.06 -11.70
CA ASN A 45 11.86 19.61 -10.60
C ASN A 45 11.19 19.44 -9.24
N ARG A 46 9.86 19.61 -9.15
CA ARG A 46 9.14 19.37 -7.89
C ARG A 46 9.19 17.90 -7.49
N LEU A 47 9.05 16.98 -8.46
CA LEU A 47 9.16 15.54 -8.24
C LEU A 47 10.58 15.13 -7.80
N LEU A 48 11.62 15.73 -8.39
CA LEU A 48 13.01 15.56 -7.96
C LEU A 48 13.21 16.02 -6.52
N ASN A 49 12.72 17.22 -6.18
CA ASN A 49 12.83 17.77 -4.82
C ASN A 49 12.11 16.90 -3.77
N LYS A 50 11.07 16.17 -4.18
CA LYS A 50 10.35 15.21 -3.34
C LYS A 50 11.04 13.85 -3.24
N GLY A 51 12.05 13.58 -4.07
CA GLY A 51 12.66 12.26 -4.20
C GLY A 51 11.77 11.23 -4.87
N ALA A 52 10.72 11.66 -5.59
CA ALA A 52 9.81 10.76 -6.30
C ALA A 52 10.42 10.19 -7.58
N ILE A 53 11.37 10.91 -8.16
CA ILE A 53 12.09 10.55 -9.38
C ILE A 53 13.58 10.85 -9.19
N GLU A 54 14.39 10.28 -10.07
CA GLU A 54 15.81 10.57 -10.20
C GLU A 54 16.12 11.06 -11.62
N ALA A 55 17.18 11.85 -11.76
CA ALA A 55 17.64 12.37 -13.05
C ALA A 55 19.10 11.96 -13.29
N ASP A 56 19.32 11.17 -14.35
CA ASP A 56 20.63 10.76 -14.80
C ASP A 56 21.07 11.64 -15.97
N LYS A 57 22.33 12.10 -15.96
CA LYS A 57 22.87 12.95 -17.03
C LYS A 57 23.19 12.11 -18.27
N ASP A 58 22.60 12.48 -19.41
CA ASP A 58 22.84 11.87 -20.72
C ASP A 58 23.35 12.96 -21.69
N GLY A 59 24.68 13.10 -21.75
CA GLY A 59 25.33 14.16 -22.52
C GLY A 59 24.93 15.56 -22.04
N ARG A 60 24.11 16.25 -22.84
CA ARG A 60 23.63 17.62 -22.57
C ARG A 60 22.20 17.67 -22.00
N ARG A 61 21.52 16.52 -21.91
CA ARG A 61 20.16 16.40 -21.37
C ARG A 61 20.15 15.55 -20.09
N TYR A 62 19.00 15.53 -19.43
CA TYR A 62 18.73 14.66 -18.29
C TYR A 62 17.64 13.66 -18.67
N LEU A 63 17.81 12.42 -18.22
CA LEU A 63 16.82 11.36 -18.32
C LEU A 63 16.23 11.10 -16.94
N TYR A 64 14.92 11.14 -16.84
CA TYR A 64 14.17 11.00 -15.61
C TYR A 64 13.60 9.60 -15.48
N ARG A 65 13.70 9.01 -14.28
CA ARG A 65 13.10 7.71 -13.94
C ARG A 65 12.42 7.74 -12.58
N PRO A 66 11.33 6.99 -12.39
CA PRO A 66 10.63 6.95 -11.11
C PRO A 66 11.48 6.23 -10.05
N LEU A 67 11.49 6.79 -8.84
CA LEU A 67 11.95 6.11 -7.62
C LEU A 67 10.75 5.62 -6.80
N LEU A 68 9.66 6.38 -6.81
CA LEU A 68 8.38 5.97 -6.23
C LEU A 68 7.73 4.93 -7.14
N ARG A 69 7.44 3.73 -6.61
CA ARG A 69 6.66 2.72 -7.35
C ARG A 69 5.19 3.13 -7.41
N ARG A 70 4.53 2.82 -8.53
CA ARG A 70 3.10 3.14 -8.72
C ARG A 70 2.23 2.46 -7.66
N GLU A 71 2.52 1.20 -7.34
CA GLU A 71 1.76 0.43 -6.35
C GLU A 71 1.83 1.07 -4.96
N ASP A 72 3.02 1.50 -4.53
CA ASP A 72 3.21 2.16 -3.24
C ASP A 72 2.46 3.49 -3.19
N TRP A 73 2.51 4.27 -4.28
CA TRP A 73 1.76 5.53 -4.35
C TRP A 73 0.25 5.30 -4.30
N VAL A 74 -0.27 4.32 -5.04
CA VAL A 74 -1.70 3.98 -5.02
C VAL A 74 -2.13 3.51 -3.64
N LEU A 75 -1.30 2.74 -2.93
CA LEU A 75 -1.58 2.31 -1.57
C LEU A 75 -1.66 3.50 -0.60
N ASP A 76 -0.62 4.33 -0.57
CA ASP A 76 -0.56 5.56 0.25
C ASP A 76 -1.78 6.46 0.00
N GLU A 77 -2.13 6.69 -1.27
CA GLU A 77 -3.23 7.56 -1.66
C GLU A 77 -4.59 6.95 -1.31
N SER A 78 -4.74 5.63 -1.47
CA SER A 78 -5.97 4.91 -1.11
C SER A 78 -6.20 4.91 0.40
N GLU A 79 -5.16 4.69 1.20
CA GLU A 79 -5.23 4.77 2.66
C GLU A 79 -5.59 6.20 3.13
N SER A 80 -4.94 7.21 2.55
CA SER A 80 -5.24 8.62 2.83
C SER A 80 -6.69 8.98 2.49
N LEU A 81 -7.18 8.53 1.32
CA LEU A 81 -8.57 8.71 0.90
C LEU A 81 -9.55 8.06 1.87
N LEU A 82 -9.31 6.80 2.23
CA LEU A 82 -10.15 6.05 3.15
C LEU A 82 -10.18 6.69 4.53
N ALA A 83 -9.03 7.11 5.06
CA ALA A 83 -8.92 7.79 6.34
C ALA A 83 -9.74 9.10 6.36
N ARG A 84 -9.65 9.90 5.30
CA ARG A 84 -10.30 11.22 5.23
C ARG A 84 -11.81 11.16 4.99
N LEU A 85 -12.30 10.18 4.24
CA LEU A 85 -13.69 10.13 3.80
C LEU A 85 -14.54 9.01 4.40
N PHE A 86 -13.91 7.95 4.90
CA PHE A 86 -14.58 6.71 5.32
C PHE A 86 -14.04 6.13 6.63
N ASP A 87 -13.38 6.97 7.45
CA ASP A 87 -12.80 6.60 8.76
C ASP A 87 -11.84 5.40 8.67
N GLY A 88 -11.10 5.29 7.56
CA GLY A 88 -10.14 4.21 7.32
C GLY A 88 -10.78 2.86 6.94
N ARG A 89 -12.10 2.81 6.73
CA ARG A 89 -12.82 1.56 6.43
C ARG A 89 -13.24 1.48 4.96
N VAL A 90 -12.98 0.33 4.34
CA VAL A 90 -13.37 0.06 2.94
C VAL A 90 -14.86 -0.28 2.78
N ALA A 91 -15.49 -0.92 3.76
CA ALA A 91 -16.88 -1.37 3.64
C ALA A 91 -17.89 -0.21 3.40
N PRO A 92 -17.79 0.95 4.08
CA PRO A 92 -18.61 2.11 3.76
C PRO A 92 -18.46 2.64 2.32
N LEU A 93 -17.25 2.60 1.76
CA LEU A 93 -17.00 2.98 0.36
C LEU A 93 -17.79 2.05 -0.59
N VAL A 94 -17.68 0.73 -0.41
CA VAL A 94 -18.41 -0.26 -1.21
C VAL A 94 -19.93 -0.09 -1.08
N ALA A 95 -20.42 0.16 0.14
CA ALA A 95 -21.84 0.43 0.38
C ALA A 95 -22.33 1.71 -0.33
N HIS A 96 -21.49 2.76 -0.38
CA HIS A 96 -21.80 3.99 -1.09
C HIS A 96 -21.94 3.73 -2.60
N PHE A 97 -21.03 2.98 -3.21
CA PHE A 97 -21.16 2.58 -4.62
C PHE A 97 -22.44 1.76 -4.84
N SER A 98 -22.68 0.72 -4.05
CA SER A 98 -23.88 -0.10 -4.18
C SER A 98 -25.19 0.71 -4.17
N ARG A 99 -25.25 1.82 -3.42
CA ARG A 99 -26.45 2.68 -3.32
C ARG A 99 -26.54 3.76 -4.40
N HIS A 100 -25.41 4.35 -4.81
CA HIS A 100 -25.39 5.57 -5.62
C HIS A 100 -24.76 5.41 -7.01
N ARG A 101 -23.98 4.35 -7.23
CA ARG A 101 -23.20 4.07 -8.44
C ARG A 101 -23.26 2.56 -8.69
N LYS A 102 -24.27 2.09 -9.44
CA LYS A 102 -24.51 0.64 -9.67
C LYS A 102 -23.20 -0.11 -9.92
N LEU A 103 -22.79 -0.96 -8.98
CA LEU A 103 -21.71 -1.92 -9.19
C LEU A 103 -22.18 -2.91 -10.25
N SER A 104 -21.31 -3.23 -11.21
CA SER A 104 -21.63 -4.24 -12.21
C SER A 104 -21.67 -5.63 -11.57
N ALA A 105 -22.27 -6.60 -12.27
CA ALA A 105 -22.23 -7.99 -11.82
C ALA A 105 -20.79 -8.52 -11.73
N ASP A 106 -19.92 -8.07 -12.63
CA ASP A 106 -18.50 -8.44 -12.67
C ASP A 106 -17.74 -7.86 -11.46
N ASP A 107 -17.99 -6.60 -11.09
CA ASP A 107 -17.39 -5.99 -9.89
C ASP A 107 -17.78 -6.76 -8.63
N VAL A 108 -19.06 -7.15 -8.51
CA VAL A 108 -19.55 -7.91 -7.35
C VAL A 108 -18.95 -9.31 -7.31
N ALA A 109 -18.82 -9.97 -8.46
CA ALA A 109 -18.19 -11.29 -8.56
C ALA A 109 -16.72 -11.23 -8.13
N GLU A 110 -15.98 -10.21 -8.60
CA GLU A 110 -14.58 -10.03 -8.24
C GLU A 110 -14.40 -9.69 -6.76
N LEU A 111 -15.24 -8.80 -6.19
CA LEU A 111 -15.22 -8.51 -4.76
C LEU A 111 -15.47 -9.76 -3.91
N ARG A 112 -16.41 -10.62 -4.28
CA ARG A 112 -16.66 -11.90 -3.60
C ARG A 112 -15.44 -12.81 -3.65
N ARG A 113 -14.78 -12.89 -4.80
CA ARG A 113 -13.56 -13.70 -4.98
C ARG A 113 -12.42 -13.20 -4.10
N LEU A 114 -12.25 -11.88 -4.00
CA LEU A 114 -11.22 -11.26 -3.16
C LEU A 114 -11.48 -11.51 -1.67
N VAL A 115 -12.71 -11.37 -1.19
CA VAL A 115 -13.08 -11.65 0.22
C VAL A 115 -12.82 -13.12 0.55
N ALA A 116 -13.30 -14.06 -0.27
CA ALA A 116 -13.05 -15.49 -0.04
C ALA A 116 -11.55 -15.85 -0.01
N ALA A 117 -10.74 -15.17 -0.82
CA ALA A 117 -9.29 -15.34 -0.82
C ALA A 117 -8.59 -14.77 0.43
N LEU A 118 -9.18 -13.77 1.10
CA LEU A 118 -8.69 -13.25 2.37
C LEU A 118 -9.04 -14.21 3.52
N ASP A 119 -10.29 -14.69 3.57
CA ASP A 119 -10.73 -15.66 4.58
C ASP A 119 -9.84 -16.91 4.57
N ALA A 120 -9.53 -17.45 3.38
CA ALA A 120 -8.66 -18.62 3.23
C ALA A 120 -7.20 -18.39 3.66
N ARG A 121 -6.74 -17.14 3.73
CA ARG A 121 -5.39 -16.79 4.22
C ARG A 121 -5.36 -16.74 5.75
N ASP A 122 -6.45 -16.28 6.36
CA ASP A 122 -6.55 -16.13 7.81
C ASP A 122 -6.74 -17.50 8.51
N ASP A 123 -7.33 -18.48 7.84
CA ASP A 123 -7.50 -19.86 8.35
C ASP A 123 -6.19 -20.68 8.41
N GLY A 124 -5.10 -20.22 7.76
CA GLY A 124 -3.82 -20.93 7.68
C GLY A 124 -2.84 -20.70 8.84
N GLY A 125 -3.16 -19.81 9.79
CA GLY A 125 -2.29 -19.40 10.90
C GLY A 125 -2.53 -20.12 12.24
N ALA A 126 -3.58 -20.93 12.36
CA ALA A 126 -4.00 -21.54 13.63
C ALA A 126 -3.62 -23.02 13.78
N ASN A 127 -2.36 -23.39 13.56
CA ASN A 127 -1.83 -24.65 14.12
C ASN A 127 -0.30 -24.68 14.16
N THR A 128 0.30 -24.38 15.32
CA THR A 128 1.44 -25.13 15.87
C THR A 128 1.67 -24.75 17.33
N ASP A 129 2.00 -25.76 18.13
CA ASP A 129 2.62 -25.71 19.47
C ASP A 129 1.70 -25.43 20.68
N THR A 130 1.68 -26.22 21.77
CA THR A 130 2.49 -27.38 22.18
C THR A 130 1.78 -28.14 23.32
N ARG A 131 2.08 -29.45 23.39
CA ARG A 131 2.37 -30.25 24.61
C ARG A 131 1.21 -30.72 25.48
N THR A 132 0.81 -31.95 25.17
CA THR A 132 0.87 -33.10 26.09
C THR A 132 1.90 -32.92 27.23
N ASP A 133 1.44 -32.90 28.48
CA ASP A 133 2.28 -33.34 29.60
C ASP A 133 1.53 -34.37 30.43
N THR A 134 1.83 -35.63 30.13
CA THR A 134 1.62 -36.77 30.98
C THR A 134 2.78 -36.83 31.97
N ARG A 135 2.55 -36.48 33.25
CA ARG A 135 3.43 -36.97 34.31
C ARG A 135 2.72 -37.17 35.65
N THR A 136 2.43 -38.44 35.89
CA THR A 136 2.28 -39.11 37.19
C THR A 136 3.44 -38.78 38.14
N GLY A 137 3.15 -38.49 39.41
CA GLY A 137 4.20 -38.35 40.43
C GLY A 137 3.67 -38.01 41.83
N THR A 138 3.08 -39.01 42.48
CA THR A 138 2.89 -39.19 43.93
C THR A 138 3.95 -38.51 44.81
N HIS A 139 3.53 -37.72 45.82
CA HIS A 139 4.31 -37.60 47.06
C HIS A 139 3.38 -37.48 48.27
N ILE A 140 3.48 -38.49 49.14
CA ILE A 140 2.79 -38.69 50.41
C ILE A 140 3.71 -38.22 51.56
N ASP A 141 3.05 -37.68 52.59
CA ASP A 141 3.40 -37.50 54.01
C ASP A 141 4.44 -36.48 54.50
N HIS A 142 3.91 -35.58 55.33
CA HIS A 142 4.55 -34.84 56.42
C HIS A 142 4.67 -35.73 57.66
N PRO A 143 5.74 -35.56 58.46
CA PRO A 143 5.54 -35.50 59.90
C PRO A 143 6.27 -34.30 60.53
N GLU A 144 5.50 -33.46 61.23
CA GLU A 144 6.04 -32.49 62.18
C GLU A 144 6.46 -33.22 63.47
N ALA A 145 7.75 -33.16 63.78
CA ALA A 145 8.29 -33.40 65.11
C ALA A 145 8.83 -32.05 65.61
N GLY A 146 8.23 -31.54 66.69
CA GLY A 146 8.65 -30.34 67.40
C GLY A 146 8.41 -30.55 68.88
N ASP A 147 9.46 -31.04 69.54
CA ASP A 147 9.55 -31.31 70.97
C ASP A 147 9.15 -30.11 71.86
N GLY A 148 8.53 -30.44 73.00
CA GLY A 148 8.50 -29.58 74.19
C GLY A 148 9.92 -29.28 74.66
N GLN A 149 10.19 -28.20 75.36
CA GLN A 149 9.81 -27.84 76.73
C GLN A 149 10.70 -26.59 77.06
N PRO A 150 10.63 -25.91 78.23
CA PRO A 150 9.95 -26.27 79.46
C PRO A 150 8.81 -25.40 79.98
#